data_AF-A0A5N5T3D7-F1
#
_entry.id   AF-A0A5N5T3D7-F1
#
_cell.length_a   1.000
_cell.length_b   1.000
_cell.length_c   1.000
_cell.angle_alpha   90.00
_cell.angle_beta   90.00
_cell.angle_gamma   90.00
#
_symmetry.space_group_name_H-M   'P 1'
#
loop_
_entity.id
_entity.type
_entity.pdbx_description
1 polymer ?
#
loop_
_entity_poly.entity_id
_entity_poly.type
_entity_poly.pdbx_seq_one_letter_code
_entity_poly.pdbx_strand_id
1 'polypeptide(L)'
;MKMFQRKGLLYGEENSNFSLEELDKKLQDIYCGDMSAEFMYLNSLEEREWFGAEIEKVASTQISDEERREMATDLLKSQVWDYFLALKFPTVKRYEQKGLKLL
;
A
#
# COMPACT_ATOMS: atom_id res chain seq x y z
N MET A 1 21.92 27.07 2.43
CA MET A 1 21.27 25.74 2.24
C MET A 1 21.23 25.45 0.75
N LYS A 2 21.81 24.33 0.30
CA LYS A 2 21.71 23.92 -1.11
C LYS A 2 20.33 23.29 -1.33
N MET A 3 19.54 23.86 -2.25
CA MET A 3 18.24 23.33 -2.66
C MET A 3 18.43 22.50 -3.92
N PHE A 4 17.91 21.27 -3.94
CA PHE A 4 18.06 20.32 -5.04
C PHE A 4 16.84 20.34 -5.97
N GLN A 5 17.10 20.22 -7.27
CA GLN A 5 16.07 20.04 -8.30
C GLN A 5 15.48 18.62 -8.17
N ARG A 6 14.16 18.51 -7.98
CA ARG A 6 13.43 17.26 -7.66
C ARG A 6 12.95 16.47 -8.88
N LYS A 7 13.08 17.03 -10.10
CA LYS A 7 12.48 16.48 -11.32
C LYS A 7 13.03 15.07 -11.59
N GLY A 8 12.20 14.05 -11.42
CA GLY A 8 12.55 12.63 -11.56
C GLY A 8 12.78 11.85 -10.25
N LEU A 9 12.63 12.47 -9.07
CA LEU A 9 12.66 11.77 -7.76
C LEU A 9 11.28 11.65 -7.10
N LEU A 10 10.42 12.66 -7.25
CA LEU A 10 9.03 12.65 -6.79
C LEU A 10 8.14 13.16 -7.92
N TYR A 11 7.00 12.52 -8.13
CA TYR A 11 6.09 12.73 -9.25
C TYR A 11 4.77 13.42 -8.85
N GLY A 12 4.37 13.35 -7.58
CA GLY A 12 3.05 13.79 -7.08
C GLY A 12 2.98 15.22 -6.51
N GLU A 13 4.09 15.88 -6.16
CA GLU A 13 4.08 17.23 -5.56
C GLU A 13 4.99 18.23 -6.28
N GLU A 14 4.39 19.23 -6.94
CA GLU A 14 5.17 20.21 -7.74
C GLU A 14 5.80 21.36 -6.91
N ASN A 15 5.27 21.75 -5.73
CA ASN A 15 5.57 23.08 -5.14
C ASN A 15 6.20 23.13 -3.72
N SER A 16 6.81 22.07 -3.22
CA SER A 16 7.39 22.01 -1.86
C SER A 16 8.93 21.96 -1.87
N ASN A 17 9.60 22.98 -1.30
CA ASN A 17 11.05 22.94 -1.08
C ASN A 17 11.34 22.07 0.16
N PHE A 18 11.96 20.90 -0.05
CA PHE A 18 12.41 20.01 1.03
C PHE A 18 13.91 20.14 1.26
N SER A 19 14.34 19.98 2.51
CA SER A 19 15.72 19.65 2.84
C SER A 19 16.05 18.22 2.37
N LEU A 20 17.34 17.90 2.26
CA LEU A 20 17.79 16.55 1.87
C LEU A 20 17.31 15.47 2.85
N GLU A 21 17.29 15.78 4.15
CA GLU A 21 16.85 14.86 5.19
C GLU A 21 15.34 14.58 5.11
N GLU A 22 14.54 15.62 4.84
CA GLU A 22 13.09 15.47 4.63
C GLU A 22 12.78 14.67 3.37
N LEU A 23 13.56 14.87 2.30
CA LEU A 23 13.40 14.13 1.05
C LEU A 23 13.74 12.64 1.21
N ASP A 24 14.86 12.32 1.86
CA ASP A 24 15.27 10.94 2.12
C ASP A 24 14.21 10.20 2.94
N LYS A 25 13.73 10.84 4.01
CA LYS A 25 12.66 10.28 4.84
C LYS A 25 11.37 10.05 4.05
N LYS A 26 10.94 11.02 3.23
CA LYS A 26 9.72 10.89 2.42
C LYS A 26 9.82 9.75 1.40
N LEU A 27 10.98 9.56 0.77
CA LEU A 27 11.21 8.45 -0.15
C LEU A 27 11.20 7.10 0.57
N GLN A 28 11.80 7.01 1.76
CA GLN A 28 11.76 5.80 2.58
C GLN A 28 10.32 5.46 3.01
N ASP A 29 9.55 6.45 3.44
CA ASP A 29 8.17 6.25 3.89
C ASP A 29 7.26 5.77 2.73
N ILE A 30 7.45 6.29 1.51
CA ILE A 30 6.61 5.95 0.35
C ILE A 30 7.01 4.62 -0.30
N TYR A 31 8.30 4.34 -0.47
CA TYR A 31 8.78 3.19 -1.25
C TYR A 31 9.34 2.03 -0.42
N CYS A 32 9.62 2.23 0.87
CA CYS A 32 10.21 1.21 1.76
C CYS A 32 9.33 0.90 2.99
N GLY A 33 8.08 1.33 3.00
CA GLY A 33 7.11 1.01 4.05
C GLY A 33 6.51 -0.39 3.93
N ASP A 34 5.25 -0.53 4.35
CA ASP A 34 4.51 -1.80 4.27
C ASP A 34 4.14 -2.22 2.83
N MET A 35 4.27 -1.30 1.88
CA MET A 35 4.05 -1.50 0.45
C MET A 35 5.25 -0.98 -0.34
N SER A 36 5.74 -1.80 -1.26
CA SER A 36 6.78 -1.43 -2.21
C SER A 36 6.26 -1.58 -3.64
N ALA A 37 6.71 -0.72 -4.54
CA ALA A 37 6.31 -0.76 -5.94
C ALA A 37 7.52 -0.87 -6.86
N GLU A 38 7.43 -1.80 -7.82
CA GLU A 38 8.42 -1.98 -8.88
C GLU A 38 7.77 -1.60 -10.21
N PHE A 39 8.20 -0.50 -10.81
CA PHE A 39 7.70 -0.03 -12.11
C PHE A 39 8.81 0.49 -13.03
N MET A 40 10.05 0.51 -12.55
CA MET A 40 11.21 1.00 -13.30
C MET A 40 11.55 0.14 -14.52
N TYR A 41 11.03 -1.08 -14.61
CA TYR A 41 11.18 -1.96 -15.77
C TYR A 41 10.27 -1.58 -16.95
N LEU A 42 9.24 -0.75 -16.75
CA LEU A 42 8.33 -0.33 -17.81
C LEU A 42 9.08 0.44 -18.89
N ASN A 43 8.78 0.27 -20.18
CA ASN A 43 9.55 0.95 -21.23
C ASN A 43 9.09 2.39 -21.49
N SER A 44 7.82 2.68 -21.20
CA SER A 44 7.24 4.01 -21.40
C SER A 44 7.58 4.93 -20.23
N LEU A 45 8.14 6.11 -20.54
CA LEU A 45 8.37 7.14 -19.53
C LEU A 45 7.05 7.63 -18.92
N GLU A 46 6.02 7.80 -19.75
CA GLU A 46 4.69 8.25 -19.31
C GLU A 46 4.07 7.27 -18.32
N GLU A 47 4.21 5.96 -18.55
CA GLU A 47 3.71 4.94 -17.62
C GLU A 47 4.47 4.98 -16.30
N ARG A 48 5.79 5.20 -16.32
CA ARG A 48 6.59 5.32 -15.09
C ARG A 48 6.21 6.55 -14.29
N GLU A 49 6.05 7.69 -14.95
CA GLU A 49 5.66 8.95 -14.32
C GLU A 49 4.24 8.84 -13.73
N TRP A 50 3.32 8.23 -14.47
CA TRP A 50 1.96 7.98 -13.99
C TRP A 50 1.94 7.05 -12.77
N PHE A 51 2.67 5.93 -12.82
CA PHE A 51 2.76 5.00 -11.69
C PHE A 51 3.36 5.67 -10.46
N GLY A 52 4.47 6.40 -10.64
CA GLY A 52 5.12 7.13 -9.56
C GLY A 52 4.16 8.11 -8.88
N ALA A 53 3.42 8.90 -9.66
CA ALA A 53 2.46 9.86 -9.13
C ALA A 53 1.30 9.18 -8.38
N GLU A 54 0.77 8.06 -8.90
CA GLU A 54 -0.35 7.37 -8.26
C GLU A 54 0.08 6.68 -6.96
N ILE A 55 1.28 6.09 -6.89
CA ILE A 55 1.81 5.49 -5.66
C ILE A 55 2.00 6.54 -4.58
N GLU A 56 2.61 7.68 -4.92
CA GLU A 56 2.81 8.78 -3.97
C GLU A 56 1.47 9.30 -3.43
N LYS A 57 0.45 9.40 -4.29
CA LYS A 57 -0.91 9.79 -3.91
C LYS A 57 -1.56 8.75 -3.00
N VAL A 58 -1.49 7.45 -3.34
CA VAL A 58 -2.05 6.37 -2.52
C VAL A 58 -1.36 6.30 -1.15
N ALA A 59 -0.03 6.46 -1.09
CA ALA A 59 0.72 6.50 0.16
C ALA A 59 0.29 7.65 1.08
N SER A 60 -0.17 8.77 0.51
CA SER A 60 -0.71 9.91 1.26
C SER A 60 -2.20 9.78 1.60
N THR A 61 -2.90 8.79 1.05
CA THR A 61 -4.35 8.64 1.21
C THR A 61 -4.64 7.98 2.56
N GLN A 62 -5.46 8.65 3.38
CA GLN A 62 -5.93 8.08 4.64
C GLN A 62 -7.25 7.34 4.42
N ILE A 63 -7.32 6.13 4.98
CA ILE A 63 -8.56 5.35 5.04
C ILE A 63 -9.43 5.91 6.16
N SER A 64 -10.71 6.10 5.90
CA SER A 64 -11.63 6.59 6.93
C SER A 64 -11.84 5.55 8.04
N ASP A 65 -12.21 6.01 9.23
CA ASP A 65 -12.51 5.12 10.35
C ASP A 65 -13.66 4.14 10.03
N GLU A 66 -14.60 4.55 9.18
CA GLU A 66 -15.71 3.70 8.78
C GLU A 66 -15.26 2.59 7.83
N GLU A 67 -14.52 2.92 6.77
CA GLU A 67 -13.95 1.92 5.85
C GLU A 67 -13.03 0.94 6.60
N ARG A 68 -12.27 1.43 7.58
CA ARG A 68 -11.42 0.59 8.42
C ARG A 68 -12.24 -0.40 9.26
N ARG A 69 -13.40 0.03 9.79
CA ARG A 69 -14.32 -0.86 10.54
C ARG A 69 -14.99 -1.87 9.63
N GLU A 70 -15.40 -1.47 8.43
CA GLU A 70 -15.99 -2.37 7.44
C GLU A 70 -14.98 -3.47 7.06
N MET A 71 -13.76 -3.09 6.66
CA MET A 71 -12.70 -4.05 6.36
C MET A 71 -12.42 -5.00 7.54
N ALA A 72 -12.27 -4.46 8.75
CA ALA A 72 -12.05 -5.30 9.94
C ALA A 72 -13.22 -6.27 10.21
N THR A 73 -14.45 -5.82 9.98
CA THR A 73 -15.65 -6.64 10.14
C THR A 73 -15.67 -7.78 9.13
N ASP A 74 -15.32 -7.52 7.88
CA ASP A 74 -15.29 -8.55 6.84
C ASP A 74 -14.17 -9.58 7.07
N LEU A 75 -13.01 -9.15 7.56
CA LEU A 75 -11.95 -10.06 8.00
C LEU A 75 -12.39 -10.96 9.17
N LEU A 76 -13.15 -10.41 10.12
CA LEU A 76 -13.70 -11.19 11.23
C LEU A 76 -14.76 -12.18 10.76
N LYS A 77 -15.67 -11.77 9.86
CA LYS A 77 -16.67 -12.68 9.28
C LYS A 77 -15.99 -13.86 8.58
N SER A 78 -14.95 -13.62 7.77
CA SER A 78 -14.19 -14.67 7.09
C SER A 78 -13.57 -15.66 8.09
N GLN A 79 -12.90 -15.16 9.15
CA GLN A 79 -12.32 -16.02 10.18
C GLN A 79 -13.37 -16.84 10.95
N VAL A 80 -14.50 -16.24 11.30
CA VAL A 80 -15.60 -16.93 12.00
C VAL A 80 -16.20 -18.00 11.10
N TRP A 81 -16.34 -17.73 9.80
CA TRP A 81 -16.82 -18.70 8.82
C TRP A 81 -15.89 -19.92 8.73
N ASP A 82 -14.58 -19.70 8.61
CA ASP A 82 -13.60 -20.78 8.62
C ASP A 82 -13.62 -21.58 9.92
N TYR A 83 -13.78 -20.90 11.06
CA TYR A 83 -13.93 -21.58 12.35
C TYR A 83 -15.22 -22.41 12.42
N PHE A 84 -16.34 -21.87 11.94
CA PHE A 84 -17.62 -22.56 11.91
C PHE A 84 -17.55 -23.84 11.06
N LEU A 85 -16.97 -23.75 9.87
CA LEU A 85 -16.75 -24.92 9.00
C LEU A 85 -15.87 -25.98 9.69
N ALA A 86 -14.97 -25.58 10.59
CA ALA A 86 -14.07 -26.49 11.30
C ALA A 86 -14.82 -27.39 12.26
N LEU A 87 -15.76 -26.79 12.97
CA LEU A 87 -16.57 -27.46 13.96
C LEU A 87 -17.63 -28.34 13.31
N LYS A 88 -18.22 -27.91 12.18
CA LYS A 88 -19.33 -28.63 11.54
C LYS A 88 -18.88 -29.70 10.55
N PHE A 89 -17.77 -29.49 9.85
CA PHE A 89 -17.28 -30.40 8.82
C PHE A 89 -15.81 -30.77 9.04
N PRO A 90 -15.50 -31.44 10.16
CA PRO A 90 -14.11 -31.70 10.56
C PRO A 90 -13.33 -32.60 9.58
N THR A 91 -14.03 -33.39 8.77
CA THR A 91 -13.43 -34.36 7.84
C THR A 91 -13.24 -33.83 6.42
N VAL A 92 -13.78 -32.64 6.10
CA VAL A 92 -13.69 -32.05 4.77
C VAL A 92 -12.42 -31.22 4.65
N LYS A 93 -11.72 -31.28 3.50
CA LYS A 93 -10.58 -30.39 3.21
C LYS A 93 -11.10 -29.02 2.78
N ARG A 94 -10.61 -27.96 3.42
CA ARG A 94 -11.24 -26.63 3.39
C ARG A 94 -10.38 -25.54 2.74
N TYR A 95 -9.11 -25.84 2.44
CA TYR A 95 -8.14 -24.88 1.90
C TYR A 95 -8.20 -23.53 2.62
N GLU A 96 -8.28 -23.57 3.96
CA GLU A 96 -8.38 -22.39 4.81
C GLU A 96 -7.26 -21.41 4.46
N GLN A 97 -7.62 -20.14 4.30
CA GLN A 97 -6.65 -19.04 4.15
C GLN A 97 -6.06 -18.66 5.51
N LYS A 98 -5.71 -19.66 6.32
CA LYS A 98 -5.26 -19.47 7.70
C LYS A 98 -3.87 -18.84 7.69
N GLY A 99 -3.82 -17.52 7.81
CA GLY A 99 -2.61 -16.71 7.71
C GLY A 99 -2.64 -15.66 6.60
N LEU A 100 -3.62 -15.72 5.70
CA LEU A 100 -3.81 -14.79 4.59
C LEU A 100 -5.01 -13.88 4.93
N LYS A 101 -4.77 -12.90 5.80
CA LYS A 101 -5.83 -12.06 6.40
C LYS A 101 -6.14 -10.80 5.59
N LEU A 102 -5.58 -10.61 4.40
CA LEU A 102 -5.66 -9.35 3.63
C LEU A 102 -5.85 -9.57 2.11
N LEU A 103 -6.31 -10.74 1.70
CA LEU A 103 -6.75 -11.02 0.33
C LEU A 103 -8.27 -11.02 0.27
#